data_AF-D2C3X6-F1
#
_entry.id   AF-D2C3X6-F1
#
_cell.length_a   1.000
_cell.length_b   1.000
_cell.length_c   1.000
_cell.angle_alpha   90.00
_cell.angle_beta   90.00
_cell.angle_gamma   90.00
#
_symmetry.space_group_name_H-M   'P 1'
#
loop_
_entity.id
_entity.type
_entity.pdbx_description
1 polymer ?
#
loop_
_entity_poly.entity_id
_entity_poly.type
_entity_poly.pdbx_seq_one_letter_code
_entity_poly.pdbx_strand_id
1 'polypeptide(L)'
;MKGYIHVYTGNGKGKTTAALGLATRAACAGLKVFFGQFLKGRETSELKISEFFPNFDIVQYGTSEFIVGNPSEEQIKKAKDGLDDAKKRLASGKYDVVVLDELCVAIHLGLFSKEEMEDLLNLKPESVELVITGRYAPEWLIEKADLVTEMKEIKHYYQKGVMARKGIEY
;
A
#
# COMPACT_ATOMS: atom_id res chain seq x y z
N MET A 1 -9.90 -10.40 17.40
CA MET A 1 -8.71 -9.56 17.69
C MET A 1 -9.07 -8.14 17.29
N LYS A 2 -8.64 -7.11 18.02
CA LYS A 2 -8.78 -5.71 17.58
C LYS A 2 -7.66 -5.41 16.58
N GLY A 3 -8.00 -4.81 15.44
CA GLY A 3 -7.05 -4.39 14.41
C GLY A 3 -6.82 -2.88 14.43
N TYR A 4 -5.63 -2.46 14.04
CA TYR A 4 -5.16 -1.07 14.14
C TYR A 4 -4.87 -0.47 12.75
N ILE A 5 -4.46 0.80 12.73
CA ILE A 5 -4.02 1.51 11.52
C ILE A 5 -2.51 1.77 11.61
N HIS A 6 -1.78 1.20 10.66
CA HIS A 6 -0.34 1.36 10.51
C HIS A 6 -0.03 2.28 9.33
N VAL A 7 0.91 3.20 9.49
CA VAL A 7 1.45 4.03 8.41
C VAL A 7 2.96 3.84 8.30
N TYR A 8 3.41 3.34 7.16
CA TYR A 8 4.83 3.22 6.82
C TYR A 8 5.21 4.29 5.79
N THR A 9 5.87 5.35 6.26
CA THR A 9 6.19 6.55 5.47
C THR A 9 7.70 6.84 5.43
N GLY A 10 8.09 7.99 4.92
CA GLY A 10 9.48 8.46 4.85
C GLY A 10 10.17 8.16 3.52
N ASN A 11 11.32 8.80 3.32
CA ASN A 11 12.03 8.79 2.04
C ASN A 11 12.92 7.57 1.80
N GLY A 12 13.20 6.79 2.84
CA GLY A 12 14.04 5.59 2.77
C GLY A 12 13.34 4.39 2.13
N LYS A 13 14.17 3.49 1.58
CA LYS A 13 13.74 2.15 1.17
C LYS A 13 13.28 1.35 2.39
N GLY A 14 12.15 0.64 2.28
CA GLY A 14 11.69 -0.25 3.35
C GLY A 14 10.17 -0.37 3.50
N LYS A 15 9.41 0.63 3.03
CA LYS A 15 7.95 0.76 3.27
C LYS A 15 7.16 -0.45 2.80
N THR A 16 7.15 -0.67 1.49
CA THR A 16 6.48 -1.81 0.85
C THR A 16 7.02 -3.14 1.37
N THR A 17 8.34 -3.29 1.52
CA THR A 17 8.94 -4.55 1.98
C THR A 17 8.58 -4.89 3.42
N ALA A 18 8.46 -3.89 4.30
CA ALA A 18 7.98 -4.08 5.67
C ALA A 18 6.50 -4.47 5.68
N ALA A 19 5.67 -3.84 4.83
CA ALA A 19 4.27 -4.21 4.67
C ALA A 19 4.11 -5.63 4.12
N LEU A 20 4.89 -6.02 3.10
CA LEU A 20 4.94 -7.39 2.58
C LEU A 20 5.39 -8.39 3.64
N GLY A 21 6.38 -8.03 4.46
CA GLY A 21 6.84 -8.88 5.57
C GLY A 21 5.76 -9.10 6.63
N LEU A 22 5.02 -8.06 7.01
CA LEU A 22 3.86 -8.17 7.92
C LEU A 22 2.76 -9.03 7.30
N ALA A 23 2.39 -8.75 6.05
CA ALA A 23 1.38 -9.49 5.30
C ALA A 23 1.74 -10.98 5.19
N THR A 24 3.00 -11.29 4.89
CA THR A 24 3.50 -12.68 4.85
C THR A 24 3.42 -13.34 6.23
N ARG A 25 3.79 -12.63 7.30
CA ARG A 25 3.65 -13.14 8.68
C ARG A 25 2.19 -13.47 9.00
N ALA A 26 1.26 -12.60 8.64
CA ALA A 26 -0.17 -12.83 8.85
C ALA A 26 -0.65 -14.05 8.06
N ALA A 27 -0.26 -14.17 6.79
CA ALA A 27 -0.60 -15.32 5.96
C ALA A 27 -0.05 -16.64 6.54
N CYS A 28 1.20 -16.67 7.01
CA CYS A 28 1.78 -17.82 7.71
C CYS A 28 1.04 -18.20 9.00
N ALA A 29 0.39 -17.23 9.66
CA ALA A 29 -0.45 -17.47 10.83
C ALA A 29 -1.88 -17.94 10.47
N GLY A 30 -2.17 -18.16 9.19
CA GLY A 30 -3.48 -18.59 8.69
C GLY A 30 -4.49 -17.46 8.50
N LEU A 31 -4.08 -16.19 8.68
CA LEU A 31 -4.94 -15.03 8.47
C LEU A 31 -5.12 -14.76 6.98
N LYS A 32 -6.27 -14.21 6.59
CA LYS A 32 -6.55 -13.83 5.20
C LYS A 32 -6.06 -12.42 4.94
N VAL A 33 -5.25 -12.26 3.91
CA VAL A 33 -4.56 -11.01 3.61
C VAL A 33 -4.97 -10.50 2.24
N PHE A 34 -5.23 -9.20 2.16
CA PHE A 34 -5.35 -8.48 0.91
C PHE A 34 -4.28 -7.39 0.82
N PHE A 35 -3.64 -7.29 -0.35
CA PHE A 35 -2.58 -6.32 -0.63
C PHE A 35 -2.88 -5.57 -1.93
N GLY A 36 -3.37 -4.35 -1.81
CA GLY A 36 -3.61 -3.43 -2.92
C GLY A 36 -2.41 -2.53 -3.17
N GLN A 37 -1.90 -2.52 -4.40
CA GLN A 37 -0.75 -1.72 -4.82
C GLN A 37 -1.19 -0.54 -5.70
N PHE A 38 -1.18 0.68 -5.16
CA PHE A 38 -1.45 1.88 -5.95
C PHE A 38 -0.22 2.29 -6.76
N LEU A 39 -0.44 2.99 -7.88
CA LEU A 39 0.61 3.51 -8.77
C LEU A 39 1.47 2.43 -9.46
N LYS A 40 1.15 1.15 -9.26
CA LYS A 40 1.87 0.02 -9.87
C LYS A 40 1.00 -0.63 -10.93
N GLY A 41 1.63 -1.00 -12.04
CA GLY A 41 1.02 -1.75 -13.14
C GLY A 41 2.05 -2.53 -13.95
N ARG A 42 3.22 -2.78 -13.36
CA ARG A 42 4.31 -3.58 -13.95
C ARG A 42 4.45 -4.88 -13.17
N GLU A 43 4.95 -5.91 -13.85
CA GLU A 43 5.32 -7.15 -13.20
C GLU A 43 6.38 -6.91 -12.12
N THR A 44 6.09 -7.41 -10.92
CA THR A 44 6.98 -7.38 -9.75
C THR A 44 6.96 -8.76 -9.11
N SER A 45 8.04 -9.13 -8.44
CA SER A 45 8.26 -10.49 -7.93
C SER A 45 7.23 -10.88 -6.86
N GLU A 46 6.75 -9.91 -6.07
CA GLU A 46 5.73 -10.15 -5.05
C GLU A 46 4.35 -10.53 -5.62
N LEU A 47 4.08 -10.30 -6.91
CA LEU A 47 2.80 -10.71 -7.50
C LEU A 47 2.59 -12.23 -7.50
N LYS A 48 3.68 -12.99 -7.38
CA LYS A 48 3.66 -14.46 -7.28
C LYS A 48 3.32 -14.97 -5.88
N ILE A 49 3.11 -14.08 -4.90
CA ILE A 49 2.92 -14.47 -3.48
C ILE A 49 1.75 -15.43 -3.29
N SER A 50 0.68 -15.29 -4.09
CA SER A 50 -0.50 -16.15 -4.06
C SER A 50 -0.24 -17.58 -4.51
N GLU A 51 0.83 -17.83 -5.27
CA GLU A 51 1.30 -19.19 -5.62
C GLU A 51 1.85 -19.93 -4.38
N PHE A 52 2.37 -19.18 -3.40
CA PHE A 52 2.94 -19.72 -2.16
C PHE A 52 1.96 -19.64 -0.97
N PHE A 53 1.06 -18.66 -0.98
CA PHE A 53 0.10 -18.39 0.09
C PHE A 53 -1.31 -18.25 -0.48
N PRO A 54 -2.13 -19.32 -0.50
CA PRO A 54 -3.50 -19.29 -1.03
C PRO A 54 -4.44 -18.33 -0.29
N ASN A 55 -4.06 -17.87 0.90
CA ASN A 55 -4.78 -16.90 1.74
C ASN A 55 -4.24 -15.47 1.60
N PHE A 56 -3.42 -15.18 0.57
CA PHE A 56 -2.85 -13.88 0.30
C PHE A 56 -3.22 -13.43 -1.12
N ASP A 57 -4.15 -12.47 -1.21
CA ASP A 57 -4.50 -11.80 -2.45
C ASP A 57 -3.66 -10.53 -2.67
N ILE A 58 -3.15 -10.33 -3.89
CA ILE A 58 -2.42 -9.12 -4.30
C ILE A 58 -2.98 -8.57 -5.61
N VAL A 59 -3.22 -7.26 -5.67
CA VAL A 59 -3.81 -6.58 -6.83
C VAL A 59 -3.10 -5.23 -7.06
N GLN A 60 -2.93 -4.86 -8.33
CA GLN A 60 -2.32 -3.60 -8.75
C GLN A 60 -3.37 -2.61 -9.32
N TYR A 61 -3.27 -1.36 -8.88
CA TYR A 61 -4.15 -0.24 -9.23
C TYR A 61 -3.34 0.93 -9.81
N GLY A 62 -2.78 0.71 -10.99
CA GLY A 62 -1.98 1.72 -11.67
C GLY A 62 -1.68 1.33 -13.11
N THR A 63 -1.08 2.28 -13.80
CA THR A 63 -0.51 2.08 -15.13
C THR A 63 0.90 1.53 -15.01
N SER A 64 1.43 1.00 -16.12
CA SER A 64 2.85 0.66 -16.21
C SER A 64 3.75 1.90 -16.28
N GLU A 65 3.19 3.08 -16.53
CA GLU A 65 3.94 4.34 -16.61
C GLU A 65 3.98 5.06 -15.26
N PHE A 66 5.10 5.74 -15.00
CA PHE A 66 5.22 6.65 -13.87
C PHE A 66 4.43 7.93 -14.13
N ILE A 67 3.85 8.50 -13.08
CA ILE A 67 3.23 9.82 -13.15
C ILE A 67 4.36 10.86 -13.15
N VAL A 68 4.46 11.63 -14.24
CA VAL A 68 5.40 12.75 -14.38
C VAL A 68 4.58 14.01 -14.62
N GLY A 69 4.62 14.96 -13.67
CA GLY A 69 3.75 16.13 -13.71
C GLY A 69 2.32 15.78 -13.29
N ASN A 70 1.33 16.22 -14.07
CA ASN A 70 -0.08 15.96 -13.77
C ASN A 70 -0.48 14.53 -14.18
N PRO A 71 -1.25 13.81 -13.35
CA PRO A 71 -1.79 12.51 -13.71
C PRO A 71 -2.68 12.57 -14.95
N SER A 72 -2.59 11.53 -15.80
CA SER A 72 -3.53 11.32 -16.91
C SER A 72 -4.90 10.85 -16.40
N GLU A 73 -5.92 10.98 -17.25
CA GLU A 73 -7.28 10.48 -16.95
C GLU A 73 -7.29 8.98 -16.64
N GLU A 74 -6.48 8.19 -17.35
CA GLU A 74 -6.39 6.75 -17.10
C GLU A 74 -5.78 6.45 -15.72
N GLN A 75 -4.73 7.18 -15.33
CA GLN A 75 -4.10 7.03 -14.02
C GLN A 75 -5.04 7.40 -12.88
N ILE A 76 -5.80 8.50 -13.04
CA ILE A 76 -6.83 8.90 -12.08
C ILE A 76 -7.91 7.82 -12.00
N LYS A 77 -8.40 7.34 -13.14
CA LYS A 77 -9.42 6.29 -13.18
C LYS A 77 -8.96 5.01 -12.48
N LYS A 78 -7.75 4.52 -12.77
CA LYS A 78 -7.19 3.32 -12.14
C LYS A 78 -7.07 3.46 -10.63
N ALA A 79 -6.65 4.63 -10.15
CA ALA A 79 -6.54 4.90 -8.72
C ALA A 79 -7.91 4.97 -8.04
N LYS A 80 -8.92 5.60 -8.67
CA LYS A 80 -10.29 5.64 -8.16
C LYS A 80 -10.95 4.26 -8.14
N ASP A 81 -10.83 3.49 -9.23
CA ASP A 81 -11.29 2.10 -9.29
C ASP A 81 -10.62 1.26 -8.19
N GLY A 82 -9.33 1.48 -7.94
CA GLY A 82 -8.59 0.82 -6.86
C GLY A 82 -9.03 1.22 -5.46
N LEU A 83 -9.35 2.50 -5.24
CA LEU A 83 -9.88 2.98 -3.96
C LEU A 83 -11.25 2.35 -3.67
N ASP A 84 -12.11 2.23 -4.68
CA ASP A 84 -13.42 1.59 -4.55
C ASP A 84 -13.31 0.08 -4.27
N ASP A 85 -12.39 -0.62 -4.93
CA ASP A 85 -12.13 -2.04 -4.65
C ASP A 85 -11.54 -2.22 -3.25
N ALA A 86 -10.61 -1.35 -2.84
CA ALA A 86 -10.03 -1.36 -1.49
C ALA A 86 -11.10 -1.17 -0.42
N LYS A 87 -12.03 -0.21 -0.59
CA LYS A 87 -13.18 -0.01 0.32
C LYS A 87 -14.03 -1.28 0.44
N LYS A 88 -14.37 -1.90 -0.70
CA LYS A 88 -15.17 -3.14 -0.73
C LYS A 88 -14.46 -4.29 -0.02
N ARG A 89 -13.17 -4.48 -0.27
CA ARG A 89 -12.38 -5.55 0.35
C ARG A 89 -12.21 -5.34 1.84
N LEU A 90 -11.91 -4.11 2.27
CA LEU A 90 -11.79 -3.72 3.67
C LEU A 90 -13.07 -3.99 4.46
N ALA A 91 -14.23 -3.65 3.90
CA ALA A 91 -15.52 -3.85 4.56
C ALA A 91 -16.11 -5.26 4.39
N SER A 92 -15.48 -6.14 3.60
CA SER A 92 -16.07 -7.42 3.19
C SER A 92 -16.19 -8.48 4.30
N GLY A 93 -15.46 -8.32 5.41
CA GLY A 93 -15.30 -9.36 6.43
C GLY A 93 -14.49 -10.59 5.97
N LYS A 94 -13.89 -10.56 4.77
CA LYS A 94 -13.10 -11.68 4.22
C LYS A 94 -11.64 -11.65 4.61
N TYR A 95 -11.10 -10.49 4.96
CA TYR A 95 -9.68 -10.30 5.23
C TYR A 95 -9.47 -9.85 6.66
N ASP A 96 -8.46 -10.40 7.30
CA ASP A 96 -8.01 -10.01 8.64
C ASP A 96 -6.98 -8.87 8.55
N VAL A 97 -6.21 -8.82 7.46
CA VAL A 97 -5.20 -7.80 7.19
C VAL A 97 -5.38 -7.22 5.79
N VAL A 98 -5.44 -5.90 5.70
CA VAL A 98 -5.52 -5.14 4.45
C VAL A 98 -4.32 -4.20 4.35
N VAL A 99 -3.56 -4.31 3.26
CA VAL A 99 -2.45 -3.41 2.95
C VAL A 99 -2.80 -2.58 1.73
N LEU A 100 -2.66 -1.26 1.85
CA LEU A 100 -2.82 -0.28 0.78
C LEU A 100 -1.48 0.40 0.54
N ASP A 101 -0.70 -0.22 -0.35
CA ASP A 101 0.66 0.18 -0.68
C ASP A 101 0.66 1.39 -1.63
N GLU A 102 1.52 2.36 -1.36
CA GLU A 102 1.67 3.64 -2.08
C GLU A 102 0.42 4.54 -2.11
N LEU A 103 -0.57 4.28 -1.25
CA LEU A 103 -1.77 5.10 -1.13
C LEU A 103 -1.46 6.54 -0.70
N CYS A 104 -0.45 6.74 0.17
CA CYS A 104 0.00 8.08 0.56
C CYS A 104 0.52 8.90 -0.63
N VAL A 105 1.19 8.26 -1.58
CA VAL A 105 1.66 8.94 -2.79
C VAL A 105 0.50 9.22 -3.73
N ALA A 106 -0.45 8.28 -3.86
CA ALA A 106 -1.64 8.47 -4.69
C ALA A 106 -2.48 9.69 -4.27
N ILE A 107 -2.71 9.88 -2.97
CA ILE A 107 -3.39 11.09 -2.47
C ILE A 107 -2.53 12.35 -2.63
N HIS A 108 -1.21 12.26 -2.40
CA HIS A 108 -0.31 13.40 -2.61
C HIS A 108 -0.31 13.90 -4.06
N LEU A 109 -0.46 12.99 -5.02
CA LEU A 109 -0.58 13.30 -6.45
C LEU A 109 -1.99 13.77 -6.86
N GLY A 110 -2.94 13.86 -5.93
CA GLY A 110 -4.30 14.33 -6.19
C GLY A 110 -5.16 13.35 -6.99
N LEU A 111 -4.86 12.05 -6.94
CA LEU A 111 -5.64 11.03 -7.67
C LEU A 111 -7.05 10.82 -7.10
N PHE A 112 -7.23 11.17 -5.82
CA PHE A 112 -8.50 11.22 -5.11
C PHE A 112 -8.36 12.21 -3.94
N SER A 113 -9.49 12.67 -3.44
CA SER A 113 -9.56 13.68 -2.40
C SER A 113 -9.27 13.10 -1.01
N LYS A 114 -9.08 14.00 -0.03
CA LYS A 114 -8.96 13.65 1.37
C LYS A 114 -10.22 12.93 1.86
N GLU A 115 -11.38 13.45 1.49
CA GLU A 115 -12.69 12.91 1.89
C GLU A 115 -12.87 11.49 1.34
N GLU A 116 -12.50 11.26 0.07
CA GLU A 116 -12.54 9.93 -0.54
C GLU A 116 -11.68 8.91 0.23
N MET A 117 -10.55 9.34 0.79
CA MET A 117 -9.67 8.51 1.64
C MET A 117 -10.18 8.37 3.08
N GLU A 118 -10.74 9.42 3.67
CA GLU A 118 -11.35 9.37 5.01
C GLU A 118 -12.55 8.41 5.03
N ASP A 119 -13.34 8.36 3.95
CA ASP A 119 -14.40 7.36 3.79
C ASP A 119 -13.86 5.93 3.88
N LEU A 120 -12.70 5.66 3.27
CA LEU A 120 -12.07 4.34 3.37
C LEU A 120 -11.69 4.02 4.82
N LEU A 121 -11.09 4.98 5.53
CA LEU A 121 -10.67 4.79 6.93
C LEU A 121 -11.88 4.54 7.85
N ASN A 122 -12.98 5.26 7.62
CA ASN A 122 -14.21 5.11 8.41
C ASN A 122 -14.93 3.78 8.16
N LEU A 123 -14.69 3.12 7.02
CA LEU A 123 -15.23 1.79 6.72
C LEU A 123 -14.45 0.65 7.38
N LYS A 124 -13.27 0.90 7.93
CA LYS A 124 -12.41 -0.12 8.54
C LYS A 124 -13.14 -0.81 9.70
N PRO A 125 -13.41 -2.13 9.64
CA PRO A 125 -13.94 -2.85 10.77
C PRO A 125 -12.94 -2.88 11.95
N GLU A 126 -13.45 -2.90 13.18
CA GLU A 126 -12.61 -2.94 14.39
C GLU A 126 -11.68 -4.16 14.43
N SER A 127 -12.02 -5.25 13.74
CA SER A 127 -11.26 -6.50 13.73
C SER A 127 -10.20 -6.60 12.64
N VAL A 128 -10.15 -5.66 11.69
CA VAL A 128 -9.24 -5.73 10.53
C VAL A 128 -8.01 -4.86 10.77
N GLU A 129 -6.81 -5.41 10.57
CA GLU A 129 -5.55 -4.66 10.58
C GLU A 129 -5.39 -3.92 9.25
N LEU A 130 -5.15 -2.60 9.28
CA LEU A 130 -5.00 -1.78 8.07
C LEU A 130 -3.59 -1.19 8.00
N VAL A 131 -2.84 -1.49 6.95
CA VAL A 131 -1.52 -0.93 6.70
C VAL A 131 -1.57 -0.01 5.49
N ILE A 132 -1.07 1.21 5.64
CA ILE A 132 -0.97 2.19 4.57
C ILE A 132 0.49 2.54 4.37
N THR A 133 0.95 2.57 3.12
CA THR A 133 2.34 2.92 2.81
C THR A 133 2.44 4.08 1.83
N GLY A 134 3.63 4.64 1.76
CA GLY A 134 4.04 5.58 0.73
C GLY A 134 4.74 6.79 1.32
N ARG A 135 5.41 7.56 0.48
CA ARG A 135 5.97 8.85 0.89
C ARG A 135 4.83 9.85 1.16
N TYR A 136 5.17 10.96 1.84
CA TYR A 136 4.28 12.11 1.99
C TYR A 136 2.95 11.80 2.70
N ALA A 137 2.97 10.87 3.66
CA ALA A 137 1.82 10.64 4.52
C ALA A 137 1.35 12.00 5.11
N PRO A 138 0.09 12.42 4.86
CA PRO A 138 -0.37 13.72 5.32
C PRO A 138 -0.56 13.72 6.85
N GLU A 139 -0.41 14.88 7.47
CA GLU A 139 -0.46 15.03 8.94
C GLU A 139 -1.73 14.45 9.56
N TRP A 140 -2.89 14.72 8.96
CA TRP A 140 -4.18 14.19 9.42
C TRP A 140 -4.26 12.65 9.39
N LEU A 141 -3.49 11.98 8.52
CA LEU A 141 -3.41 10.51 8.49
C LEU A 141 -2.49 10.00 9.59
N ILE A 142 -1.38 10.70 9.82
CA ILE A 142 -0.45 10.39 10.91
C ILE A 142 -1.16 10.49 12.26
N GLU A 143 -1.95 11.54 12.48
CA GLU A 143 -2.74 11.74 13.70
C GLU A 143 -3.80 10.65 13.92
N LYS A 144 -4.40 10.12 12.83
CA LYS A 144 -5.40 9.04 12.89
C LYS A 144 -4.79 7.64 13.06
N ALA A 145 -3.51 7.46 12.74
CA ALA A 145 -2.87 6.16 12.77
C ALA A 145 -2.49 5.74 14.20
N ASP A 146 -2.66 4.47 14.51
CA ASP A 146 -2.25 3.91 15.81
C ASP A 146 -0.73 3.63 15.86
N LEU A 147 -0.12 3.38 14.70
CA LEU A 147 1.31 3.15 14.56
C LEU A 147 1.83 3.88 13.33
N VAL A 148 2.88 4.68 13.50
CA VAL A 148 3.58 5.34 12.40
C VAL A 148 5.07 5.01 12.45
N THR A 149 5.62 4.56 11.33
CA THR A 149 7.06 4.36 11.16
C THR A 149 7.57 5.21 10.01
N GLU A 150 8.53 6.08 10.29
CA GLU A 150 9.27 6.83 9.28
C GLU A 150 10.56 6.09 8.89
N MET A 151 10.61 5.60 7.66
CA MET A 151 11.85 5.10 7.09
C MET A 151 12.67 6.28 6.58
N LYS A 152 13.63 6.71 7.39
CA LYS A 152 14.58 7.76 7.02
C LYS A 152 15.70 7.21 6.14
N GLU A 153 15.98 7.86 5.01
CA GLU A 153 17.12 7.50 4.16
C GLU A 153 18.42 7.97 4.83
N ILE A 154 19.15 7.05 5.47
CA ILE A 154 20.48 7.36 6.02
C ILE A 154 21.54 7.25 4.92
N LYS A 155 21.47 6.19 4.10
CA LYS A 155 22.29 5.96 2.89
C LYS A 155 21.51 5.07 1.92
N HIS A 156 21.74 5.25 0.61
CA HIS A 156 21.18 4.39 -0.41
C HIS A 156 22.18 4.15 -1.54
N TYR A 157 22.38 2.90 -1.98
CA TYR A 157 23.37 2.58 -3.04
C TYR A 157 23.01 3.16 -4.41
N TYR A 158 21.76 3.55 -4.63
CA TYR A 158 21.35 4.33 -5.80
C TYR A 158 22.17 5.62 -5.94
N GLN A 159 22.54 6.28 -4.85
CA GLN A 159 23.39 7.46 -4.86
C GLN A 159 24.81 7.18 -5.41
N LYS A 160 25.20 5.90 -5.49
CA LYS A 160 26.44 5.42 -6.12
C LYS A 160 26.22 4.87 -7.53
N GLY A 161 25.05 5.11 -8.14
CA GLY A 161 24.71 4.65 -9.48
C GLY A 161 24.25 3.19 -9.57
N VAL A 162 23.99 2.52 -8.44
CA VAL A 162 23.45 1.14 -8.47
C VAL A 162 21.97 1.17 -8.84
N MET A 163 21.64 0.57 -9.98
CA MET A 163 20.28 0.48 -10.52
C MET A 163 19.43 -0.60 -9.82
N ALA A 164 18.12 -0.59 -10.11
CA ALA A 164 17.18 -1.58 -9.57
C ALA A 164 17.50 -3.01 -10.05
N ARG A 165 17.35 -3.98 -9.15
CA ARG A 165 17.68 -5.40 -9.37
C ARG A 165 16.49 -6.27 -8.97
N LYS A 166 16.29 -7.32 -9.78
CA LYS A 166 15.28 -8.35 -9.53
C LYS A 166 15.53 -9.04 -8.18
N GLY A 167 14.48 -9.24 -7.41
CA GLY A 167 14.50 -9.83 -6.06
C GLY A 167 14.91 -8.86 -4.95
N ILE A 168 15.30 -7.61 -5.26
CA ILE A 168 15.74 -6.62 -4.26
C ILE A 168 14.95 -5.31 -4.34
N GLU A 169 14.73 -4.79 -5.54
CA GLU A 169 13.92 -3.60 -5.81
C GLU A 169 12.57 -3.90 -6.47
N TYR A 170 12.49 -5.00 -7.24
CA TYR A 170 11.29 -5.47 -7.95
C TYR A 170 11.34 -6.98 -8.17
#